data_AF-A0A4Q3Z2N4-F1
#
_entry.id   AF-A0A4Q3Z2N4-F1
#
_cell.length_a   1.000
_cell.length_b   1.000
_cell.length_c   1.000
_cell.angle_alpha   90.00
_cell.angle_beta   90.00
_cell.angle_gamma   90.00
#
_symmetry.space_group_name_H-M   'P 1'
#
loop_
_entity.id
_entity.type
_entity.pdbx_description
1 polymer ?
#
loop_
_entity_poly.entity_id
_entity_poly.type
_entity_poly.pdbx_seq_one_letter_code
_entity_poly.pdbx_strand_id
1 'polypeptide(L)'
;MATGRKPMHMPSLRQAIFAAALTSVALVPGTAFAETLSLWARSSSSTAAQHMIDLWNASHDDKIELTTITDNQMVTKLATSVQSGDVPDLISFDLIFMPDFMKAGFLTDLTDTLGADPNQAKVAQAFRDLATYDGRLYGTGFTPDVSILLYNKDIFAKAGLDPEKPPTTIAELQDYANKIHAADPSLYGYYFSGSCGGCNIFTQAPMMWGSGATLLPTSGDAPALDGPGVKEVLTMLKNLW
;
A
#
# COMPACT_ATOMS: atom_id res chain seq x y z
N MET A 1 33.33 -31.05 51.26
CA MET A 1 34.35 -31.98 51.79
C MET A 1 34.22 -33.30 51.06
N ALA A 2 35.34 -33.79 50.55
CA ALA A 2 35.46 -34.87 49.57
C ALA A 2 35.09 -36.25 50.11
N THR A 3 34.57 -37.12 49.24
CA THR A 3 34.91 -38.54 49.24
C THR A 3 34.90 -39.08 47.81
N GLY A 4 36.08 -39.36 47.28
CA GLY A 4 36.25 -40.03 46.00
C GLY A 4 36.10 -41.55 46.12
N ARG A 5 35.75 -42.20 45.00
CA ARG A 5 36.12 -43.60 44.73
C ARG A 5 36.56 -43.76 43.28
N LYS A 6 37.63 -44.55 43.14
CA LYS A 6 38.43 -44.88 41.96
C LYS A 6 37.67 -45.72 40.91
N PRO A 7 38.20 -45.77 39.66
CA PRO A 7 37.55 -46.38 38.49
C PRO A 7 37.91 -47.85 38.33
N MET A 8 37.09 -48.64 37.62
CA MET A 8 37.58 -49.55 36.56
C MET A 8 36.47 -50.34 35.85
N HIS A 9 36.81 -50.72 34.62
CA HIS A 9 36.36 -51.86 33.82
C HIS A 9 35.16 -51.67 32.87
N MET A 10 35.51 -51.32 31.63
CA MET A 10 34.74 -51.64 30.44
C MET A 10 34.80 -53.15 30.17
N PRO A 11 33.67 -53.83 29.96
CA PRO A 11 33.64 -55.10 29.26
C PRO A 11 33.55 -54.85 27.75
N SER A 12 34.46 -55.48 27.02
CA SER A 12 34.51 -55.55 25.56
C SER A 12 33.30 -56.26 24.96
N LEU A 13 32.77 -55.65 23.89
CA LEU A 13 32.27 -56.25 22.66
C LEU A 13 31.67 -57.67 22.75
N ARG A 14 30.33 -57.74 22.80
CA ARG A 14 29.60 -58.87 22.21
C ARG A 14 28.71 -58.34 21.10
N GLN A 15 28.97 -58.84 19.90
CA GLN A 15 28.28 -58.55 18.66
C GLN A 15 26.77 -58.82 18.80
N ALA A 16 25.97 -57.77 18.71
CA ALA A 16 24.54 -57.88 18.43
C ALA A 16 24.34 -57.45 16.98
N ILE A 17 24.15 -58.44 16.11
CA ILE A 17 23.68 -58.26 14.74
C ILE A 17 22.23 -57.79 14.86
N PHE A 18 22.00 -56.47 14.80
CA PHE A 18 20.67 -55.91 14.58
C PHE A 18 20.46 -55.80 13.08
N ALA A 19 19.48 -56.55 12.57
CA ALA A 19 19.00 -56.46 11.22
C ALA A 19 18.49 -55.03 10.94
N ALA A 20 19.14 -54.33 10.01
CA ALA A 20 18.66 -53.07 9.48
C ALA A 20 17.42 -53.34 8.62
N ALA A 21 16.23 -53.07 9.14
CA ALA A 21 15.05 -52.89 8.32
C ALA A 21 15.19 -51.53 7.62
N LEU A 22 15.55 -51.53 6.34
CA LEU A 22 15.38 -50.36 5.48
C LEU A 22 13.89 -50.09 5.31
N THR A 23 13.33 -49.22 6.15
CA THR A 23 12.05 -48.59 5.87
C THR A 23 12.29 -47.58 4.76
N SER A 24 12.00 -47.98 3.53
CA SER A 24 11.93 -47.07 2.39
C SER A 24 10.77 -46.11 2.66
N VAL A 25 11.06 -44.87 3.05
CA VAL A 25 10.09 -43.79 3.00
C VAL A 25 9.81 -43.55 1.53
N ALA A 26 8.73 -44.14 1.02
CA ALA A 26 8.21 -43.76 -0.28
C ALA A 26 7.82 -42.29 -0.20
N LEU A 27 8.54 -41.45 -0.94
CA LEU A 27 8.18 -40.06 -1.17
C LEU A 27 6.88 -40.10 -1.98
N VAL A 28 5.74 -40.11 -1.31
CA VAL A 28 4.45 -39.90 -1.97
C VAL A 28 4.46 -38.43 -2.40
N PRO A 29 4.46 -38.11 -3.71
CA PRO A 29 4.29 -36.74 -4.13
C PRO A 29 2.94 -36.27 -3.58
N GLY A 30 2.97 -35.30 -2.67
CA GLY A 30 1.76 -34.69 -2.15
C GLY A 30 0.99 -34.09 -3.32
N THR A 31 -0.21 -34.59 -3.57
CA THR A 31 -1.16 -33.90 -4.44
C THR A 31 -1.46 -32.56 -3.79
N ALA A 32 -0.96 -31.47 -4.36
CA ALA A 32 -1.41 -30.13 -4.00
C ALA A 32 -2.91 -30.06 -4.35
N PHE A 33 -3.75 -29.86 -3.34
CA PHE A 33 -5.17 -29.60 -3.54
C PHE A 33 -5.34 -28.12 -3.85
N ALA A 34 -6.36 -27.78 -4.65
CA ALA A 34 -6.75 -26.40 -4.87
C ALA A 34 -7.04 -25.71 -3.53
N GLU A 35 -6.40 -24.57 -3.28
CA GLU A 35 -6.55 -23.77 -2.07
C GLU A 35 -7.47 -22.56 -2.32
N THR A 36 -8.07 -22.04 -1.25
CA THR A 36 -8.80 -20.77 -1.29
C THR A 36 -8.09 -19.75 -0.41
N LEU A 37 -7.56 -18.72 -1.05
CA LEU A 37 -6.82 -17.63 -0.43
C LEU A 37 -7.75 -16.45 -0.14
N SER A 38 -7.53 -15.80 0.99
CA SER A 38 -8.25 -14.60 1.41
C SER A 38 -7.50 -13.32 1.00
N LEU A 39 -8.19 -12.41 0.30
CA LEU A 39 -7.69 -11.07 0.02
C LEU A 39 -8.50 -10.04 0.80
N TRP A 40 -7.84 -9.19 1.58
CA TRP A 40 -8.46 -7.99 2.13
C TRP A 40 -8.20 -6.78 1.24
N ALA A 41 -9.24 -6.03 0.88
CA ALA A 41 -9.11 -4.76 0.19
C ALA A 41 -10.03 -3.69 0.79
N ARG A 42 -9.72 -2.42 0.52
CA ARG A 42 -10.54 -1.30 0.99
C ARG A 42 -11.80 -1.15 0.14
N SER A 43 -12.84 -0.52 0.68
CA SER A 43 -14.05 -0.18 -0.08
C SER A 43 -13.75 0.65 -1.33
N SER A 44 -12.78 1.56 -1.28
CA SER A 44 -12.35 2.34 -2.47
C SER A 44 -11.72 1.50 -3.58
N SER A 45 -11.07 0.38 -3.26
CA SER A 45 -10.39 -0.48 -4.24
C SER A 45 -11.11 -1.81 -4.51
N SER A 46 -12.22 -2.09 -3.83
CA SER A 46 -12.88 -3.41 -3.87
C SER A 46 -13.41 -3.79 -5.25
N THR A 47 -13.92 -2.83 -6.02
CA THR A 47 -14.42 -3.09 -7.39
C THR A 47 -13.28 -3.51 -8.32
N ALA A 48 -12.15 -2.81 -8.27
CA ALA A 48 -10.96 -3.17 -9.04
C ALA A 48 -10.36 -4.50 -8.56
N ALA A 49 -10.34 -4.72 -7.24
CA ALA A 49 -9.89 -5.97 -6.63
C ALA A 49 -10.74 -7.16 -7.08
N GLN A 50 -12.07 -7.03 -7.04
CA GLN A 50 -12.99 -8.09 -7.47
C GLN A 50 -12.79 -8.42 -8.95
N HIS A 51 -12.63 -7.41 -9.80
CA HIS A 51 -12.38 -7.66 -11.22
C HIS A 51 -11.09 -8.46 -11.47
N MET A 52 -10.00 -8.14 -10.75
CA MET A 52 -8.75 -8.90 -10.84
C MET A 52 -8.88 -10.33 -10.29
N ILE A 53 -9.63 -10.50 -9.19
CA ILE A 53 -9.94 -11.81 -8.63
C ILE A 53 -10.74 -12.66 -9.61
N ASP A 54 -11.75 -12.10 -10.26
CA ASP A 54 -12.58 -12.83 -11.23
C ASP A 54 -11.73 -13.33 -12.41
N LEU A 55 -10.82 -12.49 -12.92
CA LEU A 55 -9.87 -12.87 -13.96
C LEU A 55 -8.93 -13.99 -13.52
N TRP A 56 -8.39 -13.91 -12.29
CA TRP A 56 -7.53 -14.95 -11.73
C TRP A 56 -8.28 -16.28 -11.54
N ASN A 57 -9.43 -16.23 -10.88
CA ASN A 57 -10.24 -17.40 -10.55
C ASN A 57 -10.79 -18.12 -11.79
N ALA A 58 -10.93 -17.43 -12.92
CA ALA A 58 -11.35 -18.02 -14.18
C ALA A 58 -10.29 -18.94 -14.82
N SER A 59 -9.00 -18.76 -14.49
CA SER A 59 -7.89 -19.49 -15.14
C SER A 59 -7.01 -20.29 -14.18
N HIS A 60 -7.28 -20.30 -12.88
CA HIS A 60 -6.49 -21.00 -11.87
C HIS A 60 -7.37 -21.96 -11.06
N ASP A 61 -6.82 -23.10 -10.66
CA ASP A 61 -7.52 -24.06 -9.80
C ASP A 61 -7.69 -23.46 -8.38
N ASP A 62 -6.63 -22.83 -7.86
CA ASP A 62 -6.68 -22.04 -6.63
C ASP A 62 -7.60 -20.82 -6.79
N LYS A 63 -8.31 -20.49 -5.72
CA LYS A 63 -9.28 -19.39 -5.69
C LYS A 63 -8.86 -18.29 -4.73
N ILE A 64 -9.27 -17.08 -5.04
CA ILE A 64 -9.15 -15.92 -4.16
C ILE A 64 -10.55 -15.44 -3.79
N GLU A 65 -10.78 -15.19 -2.50
CA GLU A 65 -12.01 -14.59 -1.97
C GLU A 65 -11.74 -13.19 -1.40
N LEU A 66 -12.59 -12.23 -1.78
CA LEU A 66 -12.46 -10.85 -1.34
C LEU A 66 -13.20 -10.59 -0.03
N THR A 67 -12.50 -10.02 0.95
CA THR A 67 -13.12 -9.34 2.09
C THR A 67 -12.94 -7.84 1.94
N THR A 68 -14.05 -7.11 1.81
CA THR A 68 -14.02 -5.64 1.77
C THR A 68 -14.00 -5.07 3.18
N ILE A 69 -13.04 -4.18 3.45
CA ILE A 69 -12.90 -3.44 4.70
C ILE A 69 -13.13 -1.97 4.43
N THR A 70 -13.86 -1.27 5.31
CA THR A 70 -14.01 0.19 5.20
C THR A 70 -12.64 0.86 5.25
N ASP A 71 -12.39 1.86 4.39
CA ASP A 71 -11.08 2.49 4.22
C ASP A 71 -10.40 2.91 5.52
N ASN A 72 -11.15 3.57 6.41
CA ASN A 72 -10.67 4.08 7.69
C ASN A 72 -10.50 2.99 8.77
N GLN A 73 -10.98 1.77 8.53
CA GLN A 73 -10.89 0.64 9.46
C GLN A 73 -9.74 -0.32 9.14
N MET A 74 -9.23 -0.30 7.90
CA MET A 74 -8.24 -1.27 7.41
C MET A 74 -7.00 -1.36 8.32
N VAL A 75 -6.39 -0.22 8.65
CA VAL A 75 -5.15 -0.17 9.44
C VAL A 75 -5.36 -0.74 10.84
N THR A 76 -6.41 -0.30 11.53
CA THR A 76 -6.73 -0.78 12.88
C THR A 76 -7.06 -2.27 12.87
N LYS A 77 -7.86 -2.72 11.90
CA LYS A 77 -8.23 -4.14 11.79
C LYS A 77 -7.00 -5.01 11.55
N LEU A 78 -6.14 -4.65 10.60
CA LEU A 78 -4.91 -5.39 10.31
C LEU A 78 -3.99 -5.43 11.54
N ALA A 79 -3.75 -4.30 12.20
CA ALA A 79 -2.90 -4.24 13.38
C ALA A 79 -3.41 -5.12 14.54
N THR A 80 -4.73 -5.23 14.74
CA THR A 80 -5.32 -6.14 15.71
C THR A 80 -5.22 -7.60 15.26
N SER A 81 -5.50 -7.90 14.00
CA SER A 81 -5.42 -9.23 13.42
C SER A 81 -4.03 -9.85 13.47
N VAL A 82 -2.98 -9.05 13.24
CA VAL A 82 -1.60 -9.53 13.37
C VAL A 82 -1.28 -9.99 14.79
N GLN A 83 -1.89 -9.38 15.82
CA GLN A 83 -1.69 -9.79 17.21
C GLN A 83 -2.42 -11.09 17.57
N SER A 84 -3.58 -11.35 16.95
CA SER A 84 -4.32 -12.61 17.17
C SER A 84 -3.84 -13.75 16.27
N GLY A 85 -3.12 -13.45 15.19
CA GLY A 85 -2.77 -14.41 14.13
C GLY A 85 -3.87 -14.58 13.07
N ASP A 86 -5.01 -13.90 13.22
CA ASP A 86 -6.15 -13.98 12.30
C ASP A 86 -5.99 -12.97 11.14
N VAL A 87 -4.99 -13.20 10.30
CA VAL A 87 -4.63 -12.34 9.15
C VAL A 87 -5.10 -12.94 7.83
N PRO A 88 -5.33 -12.13 6.78
CA PRO A 88 -5.56 -12.65 5.44
C PRO A 88 -4.27 -13.18 4.81
N ASP A 89 -4.42 -13.99 3.76
CA ASP A 89 -3.29 -14.46 2.94
C ASP A 89 -2.69 -13.31 2.11
N LEU A 90 -3.56 -12.42 1.61
CA LEU A 90 -3.21 -11.26 0.80
C LEU A 90 -3.89 -10.00 1.36
N ILE A 91 -3.19 -8.86 1.24
CA ILE A 91 -3.77 -7.57 1.59
C ILE A 91 -3.40 -6.49 0.56
N SER A 92 -4.43 -5.82 0.04
CA SER A 92 -4.29 -4.53 -0.63
C SER A 92 -4.24 -3.44 0.43
N PHE A 93 -3.05 -2.90 0.67
CA PHE A 93 -2.80 -1.94 1.75
C PHE A 93 -2.49 -0.54 1.23
N ASP A 94 -2.81 0.50 2.02
CA ASP A 94 -2.41 1.86 1.64
C ASP A 94 -0.89 1.99 1.71
N LEU A 95 -0.32 2.55 0.66
CA LEU A 95 1.11 2.80 0.56
C LEU A 95 1.64 3.66 1.71
N ILE A 96 0.83 4.57 2.26
CA ILE A 96 1.29 5.48 3.33
C ILE A 96 1.55 4.75 4.65
N PHE A 97 0.93 3.58 4.86
CA PHE A 97 1.08 2.77 6.07
C PHE A 97 2.04 1.60 5.90
N MET A 98 2.37 1.22 4.65
CA MET A 98 3.28 0.10 4.37
C MET A 98 4.61 0.19 5.13
N PRO A 99 5.31 1.35 5.21
CA PRO A 99 6.59 1.45 5.91
C PRO A 99 6.53 1.02 7.38
N ASP A 100 5.48 1.40 8.11
CA ASP A 100 5.33 1.05 9.52
C ASP A 100 5.08 -0.45 9.71
N PHE A 101 4.30 -1.08 8.81
CA PHE A 101 4.03 -2.52 8.86
C PHE A 101 5.24 -3.36 8.45
N MET A 102 6.02 -2.90 7.47
CA MET A 102 7.31 -3.51 7.12
C MET A 102 8.29 -3.44 8.30
N LYS A 103 8.43 -2.26 8.91
CA LYS A 103 9.30 -2.05 10.08
C LYS A 103 8.88 -2.86 11.29
N ALA A 104 7.58 -3.06 11.50
CA ALA A 104 7.04 -3.88 12.59
C ALA A 104 7.21 -5.40 12.34
N GLY A 105 7.64 -5.82 11.15
CA GLY A 105 7.78 -7.23 10.79
C GLY A 105 6.43 -7.94 10.56
N PHE A 106 5.40 -7.18 10.19
CA PHE A 106 4.04 -7.72 10.00
C PHE A 106 3.78 -8.22 8.57
N LEU A 107 4.72 -7.99 7.65
CA LEU A 107 4.61 -8.42 6.25
C LEU A 107 5.68 -9.47 5.95
N THR A 108 5.31 -10.46 5.13
CA THR A 108 6.22 -11.51 4.67
C THR A 108 7.30 -10.93 3.75
N ASP A 109 8.55 -11.31 3.95
CA ASP A 109 9.63 -10.99 3.03
C ASP A 109 9.44 -11.81 1.73
N LEU A 110 9.20 -11.11 0.63
CA LEU A 110 8.96 -11.67 -0.70
C LEU A 110 10.15 -11.43 -1.64
N THR A 111 11.32 -11.08 -1.12
CA THR A 111 12.50 -10.72 -1.93
C THR A 111 12.89 -11.82 -2.90
N ASP A 112 12.95 -13.07 -2.45
CA ASP A 112 13.32 -14.20 -3.32
C ASP A 112 12.22 -14.49 -4.36
N THR A 113 10.95 -14.42 -3.95
CA THR A 113 9.80 -14.73 -4.80
C THR A 113 9.59 -13.67 -5.88
N LEU A 114 9.51 -12.40 -5.49
CA LEU A 114 9.26 -11.29 -6.40
C LEU A 114 10.54 -10.84 -7.12
N GLY A 115 11.72 -10.93 -6.49
CA GLY A 115 12.99 -10.57 -7.12
C GLY A 115 13.32 -11.43 -8.35
N ALA A 116 12.82 -12.68 -8.39
CA ALA A 116 12.95 -13.55 -9.55
C ALA A 116 11.88 -13.34 -10.63
N ASP A 117 10.80 -12.59 -10.34
CA ASP A 117 9.69 -12.38 -11.28
C ASP A 117 10.06 -11.31 -12.33
N PRO A 118 10.13 -11.66 -13.62
CA PRO A 118 10.46 -10.71 -14.69
C PRO A 118 9.42 -9.58 -14.84
N ASN A 119 8.22 -9.74 -14.29
CA ASN A 119 7.20 -8.68 -14.31
C ASN A 119 7.49 -7.57 -13.31
N GLN A 120 8.33 -7.78 -12.29
CA GLN A 120 8.69 -6.70 -11.36
C GLN A 120 9.37 -5.53 -12.06
N ALA A 121 10.11 -5.77 -13.14
CA ALA A 121 10.70 -4.70 -13.95
C ALA A 121 9.64 -3.79 -14.63
N LYS A 122 8.41 -4.29 -14.83
CA LYS A 122 7.30 -3.56 -15.46
C LYS A 122 6.48 -2.74 -14.47
N VAL A 123 6.60 -3.01 -13.17
CA VAL A 123 5.93 -2.25 -12.11
C VAL A 123 6.49 -0.82 -12.09
N ALA A 124 5.71 0.19 -11.71
CA ALA A 124 6.27 1.54 -11.60
C ALA A 124 7.31 1.58 -10.47
N GLN A 125 8.43 2.31 -10.68
CA GLN A 125 9.52 2.41 -9.70
C GLN A 125 9.00 2.84 -8.32
N ALA A 126 8.08 3.80 -8.28
CA ALA A 126 7.47 4.27 -7.04
C ALA A 126 6.83 3.14 -6.21
N PHE A 127 6.14 2.18 -6.83
CA PHE A 127 5.57 1.05 -6.10
C PHE A 127 6.65 0.09 -5.58
N ARG A 128 7.72 -0.14 -6.36
CA ARG A 128 8.84 -0.96 -5.89
C ARG A 128 9.53 -0.33 -4.69
N ASP A 129 9.77 0.98 -4.74
CA ASP A 129 10.40 1.73 -3.65
C ASP A 129 9.53 1.68 -2.39
N LEU A 130 8.22 1.90 -2.53
CA LEU A 130 7.25 1.85 -1.42
C LEU A 130 7.10 0.46 -0.81
N ALA A 131 7.29 -0.59 -1.60
CA ALA A 131 7.24 -1.98 -1.13
C ALA A 131 8.59 -2.49 -0.62
N THR A 132 9.65 -1.67 -0.64
CA THR A 132 10.99 -2.06 -0.20
C THR A 132 11.35 -1.40 1.13
N TYR A 133 11.79 -2.19 2.10
CA TYR A 133 12.30 -1.70 3.38
C TYR A 133 13.56 -2.47 3.78
N ASP A 134 14.62 -1.75 4.13
CA ASP A 134 15.93 -2.33 4.50
C ASP A 134 16.46 -3.33 3.45
N GLY A 135 16.28 -3.00 2.17
CA GLY A 135 16.71 -3.83 1.04
C GLY A 135 15.85 -5.05 0.74
N ARG A 136 14.74 -5.25 1.47
CA ARG A 136 13.81 -6.37 1.29
C ARG A 136 12.49 -5.93 0.67
N LEU A 137 11.95 -6.73 -0.25
CA LEU A 137 10.72 -6.47 -0.97
C LEU A 137 9.54 -7.21 -0.31
N TYR A 138 8.51 -6.47 0.09
CA TYR A 138 7.36 -7.01 0.85
C TYR A 138 6.04 -7.02 0.06
N GLY A 139 6.07 -6.65 -1.22
CA GLY A 139 4.87 -6.59 -2.03
C GLY A 139 5.11 -6.06 -3.43
N THR A 140 4.03 -5.88 -4.18
CA THR A 140 4.06 -5.32 -5.53
C THR A 140 2.91 -4.34 -5.74
N GLY A 141 2.95 -3.57 -6.83
CA GLY A 141 1.88 -2.62 -7.16
C GLY A 141 0.57 -3.34 -7.48
N PHE A 142 -0.51 -2.96 -6.79
CA PHE A 142 -1.83 -3.55 -6.99
C PHE A 142 -2.72 -2.65 -7.87
N THR A 143 -3.23 -1.55 -7.30
CA THR A 143 -4.05 -0.56 -8.02
C THR A 143 -3.40 0.81 -7.90
N PRO A 144 -2.97 1.43 -9.02
CA PRO A 144 -2.49 2.80 -8.97
C PRO A 144 -3.65 3.77 -8.72
N ASP A 145 -3.41 4.76 -7.87
CA ASP A 145 -4.30 5.89 -7.66
C ASP A 145 -3.48 7.18 -7.73
N VAL A 146 -3.95 8.14 -8.51
CA VAL A 146 -3.26 9.41 -8.78
C VAL A 146 -4.26 10.56 -8.70
N SER A 147 -3.87 11.64 -8.05
CA SER A 147 -4.67 12.85 -7.99
C SER A 147 -4.43 13.72 -9.21
N ILE A 148 -5.52 14.07 -9.89
CA ILE A 148 -5.55 14.97 -11.04
C ILE A 148 -6.63 16.02 -10.85
N LEU A 149 -6.43 17.20 -11.44
CA LEU A 149 -7.47 18.22 -11.46
C LEU A 149 -8.54 17.83 -12.49
N LEU A 150 -9.75 17.56 -12.00
CA LEU A 150 -10.94 17.40 -12.83
C LEU A 150 -11.70 18.72 -12.87
N TYR A 151 -12.17 19.11 -14.05
CA TYR A 151 -12.96 20.33 -14.25
C TYR A 151 -14.09 20.10 -15.24
N ASN A 152 -15.15 20.90 -15.13
CA ASN A 152 -16.33 20.80 -15.98
C ASN A 152 -16.27 21.86 -17.10
N LYS A 153 -16.11 21.38 -18.34
CA LYS A 153 -16.01 22.23 -19.55
C LYS A 153 -17.24 23.09 -19.80
N ASP A 154 -18.44 22.60 -19.51
CA ASP A 154 -19.68 23.36 -19.69
C ASP A 154 -19.78 24.49 -18.66
N ILE A 155 -19.34 24.25 -17.42
CA ILE A 155 -19.26 25.28 -16.38
C ILE A 155 -18.23 26.34 -16.76
N PHE A 156 -17.08 25.94 -17.32
CA PHE A 156 -16.08 26.87 -17.86
C PHE A 156 -16.68 27.78 -18.93
N ALA A 157 -17.34 27.20 -19.95
CA ALA A 157 -17.96 27.95 -21.03
C ALA A 157 -19.01 28.96 -20.52
N LYS A 158 -19.87 28.55 -19.57
CA LYS A 158 -20.88 29.43 -18.95
C LYS A 158 -20.26 30.58 -18.18
N ALA A 159 -19.10 30.38 -17.57
CA ALA A 159 -18.33 31.40 -16.86
C ALA A 159 -17.46 32.28 -17.77
N GLY A 160 -17.51 32.08 -19.10
CA GLY A 160 -16.67 32.81 -20.06
C GLY A 160 -15.20 32.37 -20.08
N LEU A 161 -14.89 31.20 -19.52
CA LEU A 161 -13.57 30.58 -19.58
C LEU A 161 -13.45 29.70 -20.83
N ASP A 162 -12.23 29.54 -21.34
CA ASP A 162 -11.93 28.64 -22.46
C ASP A 162 -11.96 27.17 -21.96
N PRO A 163 -12.89 26.32 -22.42
CA PRO A 163 -13.04 24.95 -21.92
C PRO A 163 -11.86 24.03 -22.27
N GLU A 164 -10.98 24.44 -23.19
CA GLU A 164 -9.78 23.69 -23.56
C GLU A 164 -8.51 24.19 -22.86
N LYS A 165 -8.63 25.20 -21.99
CA LYS A 165 -7.51 25.75 -21.21
C LYS A 165 -7.77 25.59 -19.71
N PRO A 166 -7.39 24.45 -19.11
CA PRO A 166 -7.43 24.30 -17.66
C PRO A 166 -6.44 25.26 -16.98
N PRO A 167 -6.63 25.59 -15.70
CA PRO A 167 -5.66 26.39 -14.96
C PRO A 167 -4.34 25.63 -14.83
N THR A 168 -3.24 26.35 -15.00
CA THR A 168 -1.86 25.83 -14.93
C THR A 168 -1.10 26.31 -13.70
N THR A 169 -1.67 27.27 -12.97
CA THR A 169 -1.13 27.82 -11.73
C THR A 169 -2.20 27.89 -10.64
N ILE A 170 -1.77 27.98 -9.37
CA ILE A 170 -2.69 28.14 -8.24
C ILE A 170 -3.47 29.46 -8.32
N ALA A 171 -2.82 30.52 -8.79
CA ALA A 171 -3.46 31.81 -9.03
C ALA A 171 -4.58 31.72 -10.09
N GLU A 172 -4.34 31.03 -11.21
CA GLU A 172 -5.35 30.78 -12.24
C GLU A 172 -6.50 29.93 -11.70
N LEU A 173 -6.20 28.89 -10.92
CA LEU A 173 -7.22 28.06 -10.29
C LEU A 173 -8.14 28.89 -9.38
N GLN A 174 -7.57 29.78 -8.57
CA GLN A 174 -8.36 30.70 -7.73
C GLN A 174 -9.20 31.66 -8.58
N ASP A 175 -8.62 32.29 -9.61
CA ASP A 175 -9.33 33.22 -10.49
C ASP A 175 -10.50 32.54 -11.22
N TYR A 176 -10.27 31.32 -11.74
CA TYR A 176 -11.27 30.58 -12.47
C TYR A 176 -12.40 30.14 -11.54
N ALA A 177 -12.06 29.69 -10.33
CA ALA A 177 -13.06 29.35 -9.32
C ALA A 177 -13.95 30.56 -8.95
N ASN A 178 -13.36 31.74 -8.80
CA ASN A 178 -14.10 32.98 -8.55
C ASN A 178 -14.99 33.40 -9.72
N LYS A 179 -14.51 33.27 -10.97
CA LYS A 179 -15.31 33.56 -12.17
C LYS A 179 -16.52 32.64 -12.29
N ILE A 180 -16.34 31.35 -11.98
CA ILE A 180 -17.43 30.38 -11.95
C ILE A 180 -18.50 30.81 -10.94
N HIS A 181 -18.10 31.14 -9.71
CA HIS A 181 -19.04 31.58 -8.68
C HIS A 181 -19.71 32.93 -9.02
N ALA A 182 -18.99 33.86 -9.64
CA ALA A 182 -19.54 35.14 -10.06
C ALA A 182 -20.56 35.00 -11.21
N ALA A 183 -20.35 34.04 -12.12
CA ALA A 183 -21.28 33.75 -13.20
C ALA A 183 -22.56 33.04 -12.71
N ASP A 184 -22.44 32.18 -11.69
CA ASP A 184 -23.55 31.51 -11.03
C ASP A 184 -23.26 31.32 -9.53
N PRO A 185 -23.87 32.15 -8.65
CA PRO A 185 -23.64 32.06 -7.21
C PRO A 185 -24.09 30.74 -6.55
N SER A 186 -24.82 29.88 -7.26
CA SER A 186 -25.17 28.54 -6.78
C SER A 186 -24.06 27.51 -6.99
N LEU A 187 -23.04 27.84 -7.81
CA LEU A 187 -21.90 26.98 -8.10
C LEU A 187 -20.70 27.33 -7.21
N TYR A 188 -19.98 26.30 -6.77
CA TYR A 188 -18.66 26.42 -6.17
C TYR A 188 -17.60 26.12 -7.22
N GLY A 189 -16.68 27.04 -7.43
CA GLY A 189 -15.64 26.91 -8.46
C GLY A 189 -14.51 25.93 -8.11
N TYR A 190 -14.39 25.53 -6.84
CA TYR A 190 -13.42 24.54 -6.37
C TYR A 190 -13.94 23.87 -5.09
N TYR A 191 -13.61 22.59 -4.91
CA TYR A 191 -13.97 21.82 -3.72
C TYR A 191 -12.73 21.14 -3.13
N PHE A 192 -12.66 21.10 -1.80
CA PHE A 192 -11.72 20.27 -1.07
C PHE A 192 -12.41 19.63 0.15
N SER A 193 -11.85 18.53 0.65
CA SER A 193 -12.49 17.75 1.72
C SER A 193 -12.04 18.23 3.10
N GLY A 194 -12.67 19.28 3.64
CA GLY A 194 -12.24 19.96 4.87
C GLY A 194 -11.94 19.06 6.08
N SER A 195 -12.72 17.99 6.29
CA SER A 195 -12.55 17.06 7.42
C SER A 195 -11.85 15.73 7.05
N CYS A 196 -11.12 15.67 5.93
CA CYS A 196 -10.41 14.46 5.50
C CYS A 196 -8.91 14.74 5.27
N GLY A 197 -8.09 14.50 6.30
CA GLY A 197 -6.63 14.72 6.23
C GLY A 197 -5.95 13.93 5.10
N GLY A 198 -6.30 12.64 4.94
CA GLY A 198 -5.81 11.79 3.86
C GLY A 198 -6.19 12.30 2.46
N CYS A 199 -7.44 12.74 2.29
CA CYS A 199 -7.90 13.32 1.03
C CYS A 199 -7.17 14.63 0.73
N ASN A 200 -6.91 15.47 1.74
CA ASN A 200 -6.23 16.75 1.56
C ASN A 200 -4.75 16.55 1.23
N ILE A 201 -4.03 15.63 1.87
CA ILE A 201 -2.66 15.35 1.43
C ILE A 201 -2.68 14.80 0.01
N PHE A 202 -3.60 13.90 -0.34
CA PHE A 202 -3.68 13.32 -1.68
C PHE A 202 -3.96 14.38 -2.77
N THR A 203 -4.87 15.32 -2.52
CA THR A 203 -5.33 16.29 -3.53
C THR A 203 -4.58 17.64 -3.50
N GLN A 204 -4.05 18.05 -2.35
CA GLN A 204 -3.40 19.35 -2.18
C GLN A 204 -1.86 19.27 -2.19
N ALA A 205 -1.26 18.16 -1.74
CA ALA A 205 0.19 17.99 -1.77
C ALA A 205 0.81 18.14 -3.17
N PRO A 206 0.24 17.57 -4.26
CA PRO A 206 0.82 17.72 -5.59
C PRO A 206 0.91 19.17 -6.05
N MET A 207 -0.10 19.98 -5.70
CA MET A 207 -0.10 21.41 -5.98
C MET A 207 1.00 22.14 -5.20
N MET A 208 1.17 21.81 -3.91
CA MET A 208 2.23 22.39 -3.10
C MET A 208 3.62 22.02 -3.63
N TRP A 209 3.85 20.73 -3.93
CA TRP A 209 5.11 20.25 -4.53
C TRP A 209 5.39 20.92 -5.88
N GLY A 210 4.38 21.01 -6.75
CA GLY A 210 4.49 21.69 -8.05
C GLY A 210 4.83 23.18 -7.93
N SER A 211 4.38 23.83 -6.85
CA SER A 211 4.72 25.21 -6.48
C SER A 211 6.01 25.33 -5.63
N GLY A 212 6.87 24.30 -5.64
CA GLY A 212 8.19 24.36 -5.01
C GLY A 212 8.20 24.20 -3.48
N ALA A 213 7.17 23.57 -2.89
CA ALA A 213 7.17 23.21 -1.48
C ALA A 213 7.97 21.93 -1.19
N THR A 214 8.48 21.86 0.04
CA THR A 214 9.03 20.64 0.65
C THR A 214 8.01 20.13 1.66
N LEU A 215 7.35 19.01 1.37
CA LEU A 215 6.30 18.49 2.26
C LEU A 215 6.81 17.58 3.36
N LEU A 216 7.80 16.73 3.03
CA LEU A 216 8.44 15.84 3.99
C LEU A 216 9.80 16.40 4.39
N PRO A 217 10.21 16.23 5.65
CA PRO A 217 11.49 16.71 6.11
C PRO A 217 12.62 15.94 5.39
N THR A 218 13.66 16.66 4.96
CA THR A 218 14.80 16.07 4.25
C THR A 218 15.80 15.35 5.19
N SER A 219 15.67 15.58 6.49
CA SER A 219 16.42 14.93 7.58
C SER A 219 15.65 15.11 8.89
N GLY A 220 16.08 14.44 9.97
CA GLY A 220 15.32 14.37 11.23
C GLY A 220 14.83 15.71 11.80
N ASP A 221 15.63 16.78 11.66
CA ASP A 221 15.30 18.11 12.19
C ASP A 221 14.85 19.12 11.11
N ALA A 222 14.81 18.71 9.84
CA ALA A 222 14.38 19.59 8.77
C ALA A 222 12.90 19.94 8.91
N PRO A 223 12.46 21.16 8.56
CA PRO A 223 11.05 21.52 8.60
C PRO A 223 10.27 20.71 7.54
N ALA A 224 9.09 20.24 7.95
CA ALA A 224 8.08 19.72 7.04
C ALA A 224 7.12 20.84 6.61
N LEU A 225 6.42 20.66 5.48
CA LEU A 225 5.50 21.66 4.94
C LEU A 225 6.13 23.06 4.81
N ASP A 226 7.34 23.10 4.25
CA ASP A 226 8.11 24.33 4.07
C ASP A 226 8.07 24.82 2.62
N GLY A 227 8.33 26.11 2.43
CA GLY A 227 8.41 26.76 1.13
C GLY A 227 7.13 27.51 0.68
N PRO A 228 7.25 28.35 -0.36
CA PRO A 228 6.18 29.26 -0.79
C PRO A 228 4.93 28.54 -1.28
N GLY A 229 5.06 27.37 -1.91
CA GLY A 229 3.93 26.59 -2.43
C GLY A 229 2.92 26.17 -1.36
N VAL A 230 3.37 25.91 -0.13
CA VAL A 230 2.46 25.61 1.00
C VAL A 230 1.57 26.81 1.28
N LYS A 231 2.17 27.99 1.44
CA LYS A 231 1.43 29.23 1.70
C LYS A 231 0.50 29.58 0.56
N GLU A 232 0.93 29.41 -0.69
CA GLU A 232 0.14 29.69 -1.88
C GLU A 232 -1.15 28.86 -1.90
N VAL A 233 -1.03 27.54 -1.79
CA VAL A 233 -2.19 26.62 -1.80
C VAL A 233 -3.10 26.87 -0.61
N LEU A 234 -2.58 27.01 0.61
CA LEU A 234 -3.41 27.26 1.78
C LEU A 234 -4.12 28.62 1.73
N THR A 235 -3.48 29.63 1.14
CA THR A 235 -4.10 30.95 0.92
C THR A 235 -5.23 30.85 -0.09
N MET A 236 -5.05 30.10 -1.19
CA MET A 236 -6.12 29.83 -2.16
C MET A 236 -7.32 29.17 -1.47
N LEU A 237 -7.10 28.09 -0.71
CA LEU A 237 -8.18 27.39 -0.03
C LEU A 237 -8.97 28.32 0.90
N LYS A 238 -8.26 29.16 1.68
CA LYS A 238 -8.86 30.16 2.58
C LYS A 238 -9.61 31.27 1.83
N ASN A 239 -9.19 31.63 0.63
CA ASN A 239 -9.86 32.69 -0.13
C ASN A 239 -11.17 32.19 -0.77
N LEU A 240 -11.28 30.89 -1.03
CA LEU A 240 -12.45 30.29 -1.68
C LEU A 240 -13.53 29.81 -0.68
N TRP A 241 -13.21 29.71 0.61
CA TRP A 241 -14.06 29.17 1.68
C TRP A 241 -13.87 29.94 2.99
#